data_AF-A0A2N2FNW2-F1
#
_entry.id   AF-A0A2N2FNW2-F1
#
_cell.length_a   1.000
_cell.length_b   1.000
_cell.length_c   1.000
_cell.angle_alpha   90.00
_cell.angle_beta   90.00
_cell.angle_gamma   90.00
#
_symmetry.space_group_name_H-M   'P 1'
#
loop_
_entity.id
_entity.type
_entity.pdbx_description
1 polymer ?
#
loop_
_entity_poly.entity_id
_entity_poly.type
_entity_poly.pdbx_seq_one_letter_code
_entity_poly.pdbx_strand_id
1 'polypeptide(L)'
;MICPTPRERSWPENVPVRGGRMRITPPVFTILALAPFSPALDLAAPPVLSVDSQSLDSALAELSPTLDIPVDKGLCPDGSMAVTVKSMAGFRPGNLASGAPYLQELQAAKDHLAAGGAPAGLAMVCPRVARIISIPAPQAASQIASGASAKASALDDLLSLVDTGGGGGGDPIAPRAAGGLVQQLDAIHSRLLQAIFADRNFRRLEAAWRGAELLARQVPSGATTSVRLTLVPLPQGDSLPVFDQLETALAGSPPDMALLDLPLANTPRDMAVLERAMDFAEALLAPLVVPIGSNFLGIADWGELGSVRYIPGQLEGPEYARWKTLAARPGAGWLAPCVGGVLARPLHRPEPGFAGQGFSEAEPLWASAAWGLSALCAKSVAVHGRPTRLDERGSVSLEQMPLTDGPRPSPLEVPLGLERLADFKRAGILPLAATPGRDQVFAAGAVTMDGGPLKFRLFLSLLTGFLIRMSATRRGEIKDLETDLAQAIALYIQSLGLPAPHDLSVAAHGEHDGGTPLDISLTLAPEILSSGQRFSFGFSW
;
A
#
# COMPACT_ATOMS: atom_id res chain seq x y z
N MET A 1 -9.82 -19.24 -37.17
CA MET A 1 -8.50 -19.46 -36.54
C MET A 1 -8.73 -19.48 -35.04
N ILE A 2 -8.90 -20.68 -34.49
CA ILE A 2 -9.28 -20.92 -33.09
C ILE A 2 -8.00 -21.32 -32.37
N CYS A 3 -7.64 -20.58 -31.32
CA CYS A 3 -6.51 -20.88 -30.43
C CYS A 3 -6.62 -22.28 -29.84
N PRO A 4 -5.55 -23.09 -29.80
CA PRO A 4 -5.56 -24.35 -29.09
C PRO A 4 -5.50 -24.09 -27.57
N THR A 5 -6.34 -24.79 -26.83
CA THR A 5 -6.33 -24.90 -25.37
C THR A 5 -5.01 -25.51 -24.87
N PRO A 6 -4.52 -25.14 -23.67
CA PRO A 6 -3.32 -25.76 -23.11
C PRO A 6 -3.65 -27.20 -22.70
N ARG A 7 -2.86 -28.16 -23.20
CA ARG A 7 -2.89 -29.55 -22.72
C ARG A 7 -2.51 -29.58 -21.24
N GLU A 8 -3.41 -30.08 -20.40
CA GLU A 8 -3.09 -30.55 -19.05
C GLU A 8 -1.95 -31.57 -19.15
N ARG A 9 -0.79 -31.22 -18.60
CA ARG A 9 0.23 -32.21 -18.27
C ARG A 9 -0.20 -32.85 -16.96
N SER A 10 -0.83 -34.03 -17.05
CA SER A 10 -0.97 -34.93 -15.92
C SER A 10 0.42 -35.36 -15.46
N TRP A 11 0.80 -34.90 -14.27
CA TRP A 11 1.95 -35.44 -13.55
C TRP A 11 1.53 -36.76 -12.89
N PRO A 12 2.40 -37.77 -12.81
CA PRO A 12 2.01 -39.11 -12.37
C PRO A 12 1.60 -39.09 -10.90
N GLU A 13 0.33 -39.43 -10.65
CA GLU A 13 -0.16 -39.77 -9.33
C GLU A 13 0.53 -41.03 -8.79
N ASN A 14 1.01 -40.92 -7.55
CA ASN A 14 1.22 -41.96 -6.55
C ASN A 14 1.89 -43.28 -7.01
N VAL A 15 3.22 -43.32 -6.88
CA VAL A 15 3.97 -44.58 -6.68
C VAL A 15 4.08 -44.82 -5.16
N PRO A 16 3.58 -45.94 -4.60
CA PRO A 16 3.81 -46.27 -3.21
C PRO A 16 5.20 -46.92 -3.06
N VAL A 17 6.11 -46.33 -2.28
CA VAL A 17 7.45 -46.89 -2.03
C VAL A 17 7.76 -46.90 -0.53
N ARG A 18 8.18 -48.07 -0.03
CA ARG A 18 8.58 -48.35 1.35
C ARG A 18 9.85 -47.56 1.75
N GLY A 19 9.87 -47.07 2.98
CA GLY A 19 10.97 -46.34 3.62
C GLY A 19 10.57 -44.90 3.92
N GLY A 20 10.47 -44.53 5.20
CA GLY A 20 10.01 -43.21 5.64
C GLY A 20 10.92 -42.10 5.13
N ARG A 21 10.63 -41.54 3.96
CA ARG A 21 11.34 -40.36 3.43
C ARG A 21 10.83 -39.10 4.10
N MET A 22 11.77 -38.27 4.55
CA MET A 22 11.53 -36.91 5.03
C MET A 22 10.64 -36.17 4.01
N ARG A 23 9.44 -35.76 4.43
CA ARG A 23 8.51 -34.99 3.60
C ARG A 23 8.71 -33.51 3.88
N ILE A 24 8.99 -32.76 2.82
CA ILE A 24 9.09 -31.30 2.86
C ILE A 24 7.86 -30.71 2.20
N THR A 25 7.13 -29.93 2.96
CA THR A 25 5.98 -29.15 2.47
C THR A 25 6.48 -27.76 2.07
N PRO A 26 6.01 -27.20 0.95
CA PRO A 26 6.33 -25.82 0.58
C PRO A 26 5.99 -24.87 1.74
N PRO A 27 6.91 -23.99 2.16
CA PRO A 27 6.66 -23.07 3.25
C PRO A 27 5.69 -21.97 2.82
N VAL A 28 4.99 -21.40 3.80
CA VAL A 28 4.26 -20.15 3.62
C VAL A 28 5.29 -19.04 3.43
N PHE A 29 5.18 -18.27 2.35
CA PHE A 29 6.04 -17.12 2.14
C PHE A 29 5.54 -15.95 2.98
N THR A 30 6.40 -15.34 3.77
CA THR A 30 6.05 -14.32 4.76
C THR A 30 6.63 -12.96 4.35
N ILE A 31 5.77 -11.94 4.33
CA ILE A 31 6.16 -10.56 4.04
C ILE A 31 5.85 -9.70 5.27
N LEU A 32 6.86 -9.01 5.81
CA LEU A 32 6.69 -7.99 6.84
C LEU A 32 6.54 -6.60 6.20
N ALA A 33 5.51 -5.86 6.58
CA ALA A 33 5.27 -4.51 6.09
C ALA A 33 5.28 -3.48 7.22
N LEU A 34 6.24 -2.57 7.14
CA LEU A 34 6.41 -1.42 8.02
C LEU A 34 5.87 -0.19 7.32
N ALA A 35 4.68 0.28 7.69
CA ALA A 35 4.00 1.35 6.94
C ALA A 35 3.14 2.24 7.85
N PRO A 36 2.74 3.44 7.42
CA PRO A 36 1.94 4.37 8.22
C PRO A 36 0.45 3.93 8.32
N PHE A 37 0.19 2.72 8.80
CA PHE A 37 -1.16 2.15 8.97
C PHE A 37 -2.01 2.85 10.03
N SER A 38 -1.37 3.60 10.94
CA SER A 38 -2.02 4.47 11.90
C SER A 38 -1.02 5.58 12.30
N PRO A 39 -0.89 6.66 11.51
CA PRO A 39 0.17 7.66 11.69
C PRO A 39 0.13 8.38 13.05
N ALA A 40 -1.06 8.47 13.64
CA ALA A 40 -1.30 9.08 14.96
C ALA A 40 -1.06 8.13 16.14
N LEU A 41 -0.77 6.85 15.87
CA LEU A 41 -0.52 5.84 16.88
C LEU A 41 0.92 5.99 17.40
N ASP A 42 1.07 6.68 18.53
CA ASP A 42 2.33 6.81 19.25
C ASP A 42 2.39 5.79 20.38
N LEU A 43 2.68 4.53 20.03
CA LEU A 43 2.81 3.46 21.01
C LEU A 43 4.26 3.05 21.16
N ALA A 44 4.66 2.84 22.43
CA ALA A 44 5.94 2.25 22.77
C ALA A 44 6.10 0.83 22.21
N ALA A 45 5.03 0.13 21.87
CA ALA A 45 5.06 -1.16 21.18
C ALA A 45 3.94 -1.20 20.13
N PRO A 46 4.25 -1.05 18.83
CA PRO A 46 3.22 -1.08 17.79
C PRO A 46 2.62 -2.49 17.66
N PRO A 47 1.31 -2.61 17.41
CA PRO A 47 0.68 -3.91 17.20
C PRO A 47 1.22 -4.59 15.94
N VAL A 48 1.33 -5.92 15.99
CA VAL A 48 1.77 -6.75 14.88
C VAL A 48 0.57 -7.55 14.39
N LEU A 49 0.11 -7.29 13.17
CA LEU A 49 -1.13 -7.85 12.64
C LEU A 49 -0.84 -8.81 11.49
N SER A 50 -1.21 -10.07 11.63
CA SER A 50 -1.13 -11.02 10.51
C SER A 50 -2.40 -10.93 9.67
N VAL A 51 -2.25 -10.70 8.37
CA VAL A 51 -3.36 -10.52 7.43
C VAL A 51 -3.21 -11.38 6.16
N ASP A 52 -4.35 -11.62 5.53
CA ASP A 52 -4.54 -12.21 4.21
C ASP A 52 -5.53 -11.36 3.40
N SER A 53 -5.94 -11.85 2.22
CA SER A 53 -6.87 -11.13 1.33
C SER A 53 -8.27 -10.91 1.90
N GLN A 54 -8.68 -11.61 2.96
CA GLN A 54 -10.03 -11.54 3.53
C GLN A 54 -10.06 -10.85 4.90
N SER A 55 -8.91 -10.69 5.55
CA SER A 55 -8.78 -10.17 6.92
C SER A 55 -8.31 -8.72 7.01
N LEU A 56 -8.10 -8.03 5.88
CA LEU A 56 -7.68 -6.61 5.87
C LEU A 56 -8.67 -5.69 6.60
N ASP A 57 -9.97 -5.86 6.39
CA ASP A 57 -10.99 -5.07 7.10
C ASP A 57 -10.96 -5.34 8.62
N SER A 58 -10.70 -6.57 9.04
CA SER A 58 -10.57 -6.92 10.46
C SER A 58 -9.35 -6.25 11.09
N ALA A 59 -8.20 -6.26 10.39
CA ALA A 59 -6.98 -5.60 10.86
C ALA A 59 -7.14 -4.07 10.93
N LEU A 60 -7.82 -3.47 9.94
CA LEU A 60 -8.11 -2.04 9.93
C LEU A 60 -9.10 -1.66 11.05
N ALA A 61 -10.11 -2.50 11.31
CA ALA A 61 -11.02 -2.30 12.44
C ALA A 61 -10.30 -2.42 13.79
N GLU A 62 -9.36 -3.35 13.94
CA GLU A 62 -8.54 -3.50 15.15
C GLU A 62 -7.68 -2.25 15.40
N LEU A 63 -7.05 -1.71 14.35
CA LEU A 63 -6.25 -0.48 14.46
C LEU A 63 -7.10 0.77 14.66
N SER A 64 -8.29 0.83 14.03
CA SER A 64 -9.20 1.97 14.02
C SER A 64 -8.47 3.34 13.94
N PRO A 65 -7.60 3.55 12.93
CA PRO A 65 -6.80 4.76 12.81
C PRO A 65 -7.69 6.00 12.80
N THR A 66 -7.37 6.94 13.69
CA THR A 66 -8.08 8.22 13.83
C THR A 66 -7.11 9.35 13.57
N LEU A 67 -7.46 10.25 12.66
CA LEU A 67 -6.69 11.44 12.31
C LEU A 67 -7.49 12.68 12.62
N ASP A 68 -6.84 13.70 13.18
CA ASP A 68 -7.43 15.02 13.34
C ASP A 68 -7.03 15.91 12.16
N ILE A 69 -8.01 16.20 11.30
CA ILE A 69 -7.79 16.93 10.05
C ILE A 69 -8.03 18.43 10.32
N PRO A 70 -7.02 19.31 10.18
CA PRO A 70 -7.19 20.74 10.37
C PRO A 70 -8.11 21.32 9.30
N VAL A 71 -9.11 22.09 9.72
CA VAL A 71 -10.11 22.68 8.82
C VAL A 71 -10.44 24.10 9.25
N ASP A 72 -10.80 24.95 8.28
CA ASP A 72 -11.18 26.33 8.55
C ASP A 72 -12.38 26.41 9.51
N LYS A 73 -12.37 27.40 10.44
CA LYS A 73 -13.44 27.57 11.44
C LYS A 73 -14.80 27.90 10.83
N GLY A 74 -14.82 28.46 9.62
CA GLY A 74 -16.02 28.65 8.82
C GLY A 74 -16.55 27.39 8.16
N LEU A 75 -15.81 26.26 8.21
CA LEU A 75 -16.25 24.95 7.72
C LEU A 75 -16.56 23.98 8.87
N CYS A 76 -15.76 24.01 9.94
CA CYS A 76 -16.00 23.27 11.18
C CYS A 76 -15.73 24.18 12.38
N PRO A 77 -16.67 24.37 13.33
CA PRO A 77 -16.49 25.34 14.41
C PRO A 77 -15.30 25.04 15.33
N ASP A 78 -14.91 23.76 15.40
CA ASP A 78 -13.87 23.24 16.27
C ASP A 78 -12.46 23.51 15.68
N GLY A 79 -12.35 23.89 14.40
CA GLY A 79 -11.08 24.16 13.71
C GLY A 79 -10.29 22.90 13.30
N SER A 80 -10.79 21.73 13.68
CA SER A 80 -10.32 20.43 13.23
C SER A 80 -11.47 19.43 13.18
N MET A 81 -11.25 18.29 12.54
CA MET A 81 -12.24 17.23 12.41
C MET A 81 -11.57 15.87 12.53
N ALA A 82 -12.02 15.10 13.53
CA ALA A 82 -11.62 13.71 13.69
C ALA A 82 -12.25 12.82 12.59
N VAL A 83 -11.40 12.05 11.91
CA VAL A 83 -11.78 11.06 10.90
C VAL A 83 -11.22 9.71 11.33
N THR A 84 -12.12 8.76 11.57
CA THR A 84 -11.78 7.37 11.91
C THR A 84 -12.06 6.45 10.73
N VAL A 85 -11.14 5.57 10.38
CA VAL A 85 -11.37 4.56 9.33
C VAL A 85 -11.37 3.17 9.94
N LYS A 86 -12.41 2.38 9.66
CA LYS A 86 -12.59 1.02 10.21
C LYS A 86 -12.67 -0.08 9.16
N SER A 87 -12.73 0.28 7.88
CA SER A 87 -12.78 -0.65 6.76
C SER A 87 -12.24 -0.01 5.49
N MET A 88 -11.85 -0.83 4.51
CA MET A 88 -11.36 -0.42 3.20
C MET A 88 -12.40 0.40 2.43
N ALA A 89 -13.68 0.13 2.68
CA ALA A 89 -14.80 0.91 2.16
C ALA A 89 -14.91 2.28 2.82
N GLY A 90 -14.43 2.44 4.07
CA GLY A 90 -14.42 3.70 4.83
C GLY A 90 -13.54 4.80 4.21
N PHE A 91 -12.59 4.44 3.36
CA PHE A 91 -11.81 5.42 2.58
C PHE A 91 -12.59 6.06 1.42
N ARG A 92 -13.80 5.58 1.08
CA ARG A 92 -14.62 6.18 0.03
C ARG A 92 -15.32 7.46 0.52
N PRO A 93 -15.41 8.53 -0.28
CA PRO A 93 -16.04 9.79 0.12
C PRO A 93 -17.43 9.61 0.74
N GLY A 94 -18.27 8.80 0.11
CA GLY A 94 -19.64 8.52 0.58
C GLY A 94 -19.75 7.77 1.91
N ASN A 95 -18.67 7.12 2.35
CA ASN A 95 -18.66 6.31 3.57
C ASN A 95 -17.96 7.00 4.74
N LEU A 96 -17.27 8.14 4.51
CA LEU A 96 -16.53 8.85 5.55
C LEU A 96 -17.42 9.34 6.71
N ALA A 97 -18.71 9.62 6.44
CA ALA A 97 -19.66 10.01 7.47
C ALA A 97 -19.82 8.97 8.59
N SER A 98 -19.56 7.68 8.31
CA SER A 98 -19.61 6.61 9.33
C SER A 98 -18.51 6.71 10.39
N GLY A 99 -17.40 7.39 10.06
CA GLY A 99 -16.21 7.52 10.90
C GLY A 99 -15.85 8.95 11.29
N ALA A 100 -16.60 9.95 10.82
CA ALA A 100 -16.37 11.37 11.08
C ALA A 100 -17.64 12.01 11.67
N PRO A 101 -17.71 12.25 13.00
CA PRO A 101 -18.93 12.73 13.67
C PRO A 101 -19.48 14.03 13.08
N TYR A 102 -18.61 14.92 12.62
CA TYR A 102 -19.04 16.20 12.04
C TYR A 102 -19.64 16.04 10.64
N LEU A 103 -19.14 15.10 9.81
CA LEU A 103 -19.77 14.74 8.54
C LEU A 103 -21.13 14.06 8.77
N GLN A 104 -21.27 13.27 9.82
CA GLN A 104 -22.54 12.67 10.21
C GLN A 104 -23.59 13.73 10.58
N GLU A 105 -23.20 14.76 11.35
CA GLU A 105 -24.08 15.91 11.64
C GLU A 105 -24.49 16.66 10.37
N LEU A 106 -23.57 16.86 9.41
CA LEU A 106 -23.90 17.49 8.13
C LEU A 106 -24.89 16.65 7.31
N GLN A 107 -24.74 15.33 7.30
CA GLN A 107 -25.68 14.44 6.62
C GLN A 107 -27.05 14.46 7.30
N ALA A 108 -27.11 14.43 8.63
CA ALA A 108 -28.36 14.53 9.38
C ALA A 108 -29.08 15.87 9.14
N ALA A 109 -28.33 16.98 9.00
CA ALA A 109 -28.91 18.28 8.65
C ALA A 109 -29.52 18.28 7.25
N LYS A 110 -28.85 17.65 6.27
CA LYS A 110 -29.38 17.48 4.91
C LYS A 110 -30.64 16.62 4.90
N ASP A 111 -30.63 15.50 5.62
CA ASP A 111 -31.77 14.57 5.69
C ASP A 111 -32.98 15.24 6.36
N HIS A 112 -32.76 16.02 7.42
CA HIS A 112 -33.81 16.81 8.08
C HIS A 112 -34.49 17.79 7.12
N LEU A 113 -33.70 18.52 6.32
CA LEU A 113 -34.23 19.46 5.33
C LEU A 113 -34.95 18.74 4.17
N ALA A 114 -34.40 17.61 3.71
CA ALA A 114 -35.02 16.79 2.67
C ALA A 114 -36.37 16.21 3.10
N ALA A 115 -36.52 15.88 4.40
CA ALA A 115 -37.77 15.45 5.01
C ALA A 115 -38.79 16.58 5.25
N GLY A 116 -38.49 17.82 4.83
CA GLY A 116 -39.36 18.99 5.03
C GLY A 116 -39.27 19.62 6.43
N GLY A 117 -38.24 19.28 7.20
CA GLY A 117 -38.00 19.84 8.53
C GLY A 117 -37.71 21.34 8.48
N ALA A 118 -38.23 22.08 9.47
CA ALA A 118 -38.01 23.53 9.55
C ALA A 118 -36.53 23.86 9.81
N PRO A 119 -35.93 24.84 9.10
CA PRO A 119 -34.55 25.26 9.31
C PRO A 119 -34.22 25.68 10.76
N ALA A 120 -35.21 26.26 11.48
CA ALA A 120 -35.07 26.63 12.88
C ALA A 120 -34.82 25.43 13.82
N GLY A 121 -35.22 24.22 13.42
CA GLY A 121 -34.99 22.98 14.18
C GLY A 121 -33.54 22.47 14.11
N LEU A 122 -32.73 22.95 13.16
CA LEU A 122 -31.36 22.48 12.97
C LEU A 122 -30.45 22.76 14.17
N ALA A 123 -30.72 23.84 14.93
CA ALA A 123 -29.94 24.15 16.14
C ALA A 123 -30.08 23.09 17.24
N MET A 124 -31.22 22.38 17.30
CA MET A 124 -31.41 21.28 18.27
C MET A 124 -30.85 19.94 17.76
N VAL A 125 -30.91 19.69 16.46
CA VAL A 125 -30.51 18.40 15.86
C VAL A 125 -29.02 18.36 15.51
N CYS A 126 -28.46 19.47 15.01
CA CYS A 126 -27.09 19.57 14.51
C CYS A 126 -26.44 20.89 15.00
N PRO A 127 -26.06 20.97 16.29
CA PRO A 127 -25.68 22.24 16.93
C PRO A 127 -24.42 22.86 16.34
N ARG A 128 -23.46 22.06 15.86
CA ARG A 128 -22.22 22.59 15.25
C ARG A 128 -22.48 23.15 13.86
N VAL A 129 -23.26 22.45 13.05
CA VAL A 129 -23.66 22.89 11.71
C VAL A 129 -24.45 24.20 11.76
N ALA A 130 -25.38 24.32 12.72
CA ALA A 130 -26.19 25.51 12.94
C ALA A 130 -25.38 26.79 13.24
N ARG A 131 -24.14 26.67 13.73
CA ARG A 131 -23.24 27.81 14.00
C ARG A 131 -22.60 28.38 12.74
N ILE A 132 -22.61 27.65 11.64
CA ILE A 132 -21.93 28.01 10.39
C ILE A 132 -22.93 28.39 9.30
N ILE A 133 -24.07 27.71 9.25
CA ILE A 133 -25.09 27.99 8.25
C ILE A 133 -25.81 29.31 8.55
N SER A 134 -26.12 30.07 7.51
CA SER A 134 -26.92 31.28 7.64
C SER A 134 -28.39 30.88 7.50
N ILE A 135 -29.09 30.71 8.63
CA ILE A 135 -30.52 30.44 8.63
C ILE A 135 -31.25 31.75 8.27
N PRO A 136 -32.00 31.82 7.16
CA PRO A 136 -32.78 33.01 6.83
C PRO A 136 -33.76 33.31 7.97
N ALA A 137 -33.77 34.55 8.46
CA ALA A 137 -34.74 34.96 9.47
C ALA A 137 -36.17 34.72 8.95
N PRO A 138 -37.10 34.22 9.79
CA PRO A 138 -38.50 34.11 9.39
C PRO A 138 -38.96 35.52 8.98
N GLN A 139 -39.36 35.69 7.72
CA GLN A 139 -39.98 36.93 7.29
C GLN A 139 -41.24 37.10 8.14
N ALA A 140 -41.18 38.03 9.09
CA ALA A 140 -42.35 38.46 9.84
C ALA A 140 -43.37 38.91 8.78
N ALA A 141 -44.52 38.24 8.74
CA ALA A 141 -45.64 38.65 7.90
C ALA A 141 -45.95 40.10 8.26
N SER A 142 -45.54 41.02 7.40
CA SER A 142 -45.85 42.44 7.54
C SER A 142 -47.37 42.58 7.37
N GLN A 143 -48.06 42.71 8.50
CA GLN A 143 -49.46 43.11 8.56
C GLN A 143 -49.59 44.48 7.87
N ILE A 144 -50.21 44.49 6.70
CA ILE A 144 -50.79 45.72 6.14
C ILE A 144 -52.27 45.69 6.51
N ALA A 145 -52.61 46.47 7.53
CA ALA A 145 -53.98 46.76 7.89
C ALA A 145 -54.52 47.94 7.06
N SER A 146 -55.59 47.66 6.32
CA SER A 146 -56.76 48.50 5.95
C SER A 146 -56.61 49.90 5.34
N GLY A 147 -57.26 50.11 4.18
CA GLY A 147 -57.65 51.42 3.68
C GLY A 147 -58.40 51.44 2.33
N ALA A 148 -59.71 51.21 2.36
CA ALA A 148 -60.80 51.64 1.46
C ALA A 148 -60.57 51.98 -0.04
N SER A 149 -61.38 51.33 -0.89
CA SER A 149 -62.32 51.93 -1.87
C SER A 149 -62.35 51.18 -3.21
N ALA A 150 -63.54 51.12 -3.78
CA ALA A 150 -63.96 50.17 -4.79
C ALA A 150 -63.98 50.74 -6.23
N LYS A 151 -63.87 49.79 -7.18
CA LYS A 151 -64.43 49.73 -8.55
C LYS A 151 -63.51 49.98 -9.75
N ALA A 152 -63.65 49.02 -10.67
CA ALA A 152 -63.30 48.95 -12.09
C ALA A 152 -61.79 48.77 -12.40
N SER A 153 -61.34 47.82 -13.22
CA SER A 153 -61.99 47.22 -14.39
C SER A 153 -61.60 45.76 -14.60
N ALA A 154 -62.60 44.87 -14.64
CA ALA A 154 -62.50 43.45 -14.97
C ALA A 154 -62.31 43.19 -16.49
N LEU A 155 -61.55 44.06 -17.19
CA LEU A 155 -61.35 43.97 -18.63
C LEU A 155 -59.87 43.82 -19.03
N ASP A 156 -58.91 44.06 -18.13
CA ASP A 156 -57.48 43.84 -18.38
C ASP A 156 -57.02 42.39 -18.08
N ASP A 157 -57.76 41.64 -17.24
CA ASP A 157 -57.44 40.24 -16.94
C ASP A 157 -57.87 39.26 -18.06
N LEU A 158 -58.67 39.73 -19.03
CA LEU A 158 -59.15 38.90 -20.15
C LEU A 158 -58.16 38.81 -21.32
N LEU A 159 -57.06 39.58 -21.30
CA LEU A 159 -56.07 39.62 -22.39
C LEU A 159 -54.72 38.95 -22.06
N SER A 160 -54.52 38.42 -20.84
CA SER A 160 -53.31 37.67 -20.48
C SER A 160 -53.50 36.15 -20.42
N LEU A 161 -54.71 35.65 -20.70
CA LEU A 161 -55.09 34.25 -20.50
C LEU A 161 -55.05 33.40 -21.79
N VAL A 162 -54.13 33.68 -22.72
CA VAL A 162 -53.83 32.77 -23.84
C VAL A 162 -52.33 32.83 -24.17
N ASP A 163 -51.50 32.08 -23.44
CA ASP A 163 -50.62 31.10 -24.08
C ASP A 163 -50.03 30.09 -23.06
N THR A 164 -50.27 28.81 -23.33
CA THR A 164 -49.66 27.61 -22.74
C THR A 164 -49.94 27.22 -21.27
N GLY A 165 -50.97 26.37 -21.09
CA GLY A 165 -50.71 24.98 -20.66
C GLY A 165 -50.56 24.66 -19.16
N GLY A 166 -51.66 24.82 -18.41
CA GLY A 166 -52.19 23.91 -17.37
C GLY A 166 -51.27 23.10 -16.43
N GLY A 167 -51.36 23.39 -15.13
CA GLY A 167 -51.05 22.41 -14.07
C GLY A 167 -51.00 22.93 -12.61
N GLY A 168 -52.16 23.28 -12.02
CA GLY A 168 -52.49 23.09 -10.59
C GLY A 168 -51.74 23.89 -9.50
N GLY A 169 -52.44 24.84 -8.88
CA GLY A 169 -51.93 25.70 -7.80
C GLY A 169 -51.84 25.05 -6.41
N GLY A 170 -50.77 25.42 -5.72
CA GLY A 170 -50.55 25.31 -4.27
C GLY A 170 -49.33 26.17 -3.95
N ASP A 171 -49.50 27.17 -3.08
CA ASP A 171 -48.44 28.15 -2.73
C ASP A 171 -47.13 27.46 -2.28
N PRO A 172 -45.98 27.72 -2.94
CA PRO A 172 -44.69 27.25 -2.48
C PRO A 172 -43.75 28.46 -2.27
N ILE A 173 -43.89 29.15 -1.14
CA ILE A 173 -42.88 30.14 -0.71
C ILE A 173 -41.74 29.46 0.10
N ALA A 174 -41.93 28.21 0.56
CA ALA A 174 -40.94 27.43 1.31
C ALA A 174 -39.78 26.75 0.52
N PRO A 175 -39.93 26.28 -0.74
CA PRO A 175 -38.88 25.44 -1.37
C PRO A 175 -37.64 26.21 -1.83
N ARG A 176 -37.71 27.55 -1.98
CA ARG A 176 -36.54 28.36 -2.37
C ARG A 176 -35.56 28.58 -1.22
N ALA A 177 -36.05 28.78 0.00
CA ALA A 177 -35.19 28.96 1.18
C ALA A 177 -34.54 27.64 1.62
N ALA A 178 -35.30 26.53 1.59
CA ALA A 178 -34.76 25.20 1.86
C ALA A 178 -33.74 24.76 0.79
N GLY A 179 -34.00 25.06 -0.49
CA GLY A 179 -33.06 24.78 -1.59
C GLY A 179 -31.73 25.52 -1.46
N GLY A 180 -31.74 26.79 -1.04
CA GLY A 180 -30.50 27.56 -0.79
C GLY A 180 -29.68 27.01 0.39
N LEU A 181 -30.34 26.52 1.43
CA LEU A 181 -29.67 25.94 2.60
C LEU A 181 -29.04 24.57 2.29
N VAL A 182 -29.73 23.72 1.52
CA VAL A 182 -29.17 22.44 1.05
C VAL A 182 -27.94 22.68 0.19
N GLN A 183 -27.97 23.66 -0.72
CA GLN A 183 -26.80 24.04 -1.52
C GLN A 183 -25.63 24.53 -0.65
N GLN A 184 -25.91 25.29 0.42
CA GLN A 184 -24.87 25.72 1.36
C GLN A 184 -24.24 24.52 2.09
N LEU A 185 -25.05 23.55 2.55
CA LEU A 185 -24.57 22.33 3.19
C LEU A 185 -23.75 21.45 2.24
N ASP A 186 -24.20 21.32 1.00
CA ASP A 186 -23.48 20.61 -0.06
C ASP A 186 -22.11 21.24 -0.31
N ALA A 187 -22.03 22.57 -0.40
CA ALA A 187 -20.77 23.28 -0.57
C ALA A 187 -19.82 23.10 0.63
N ILE A 188 -20.34 23.11 1.87
CA ILE A 188 -19.55 22.83 3.07
C ILE A 188 -19.02 21.39 3.04
N HIS A 189 -19.89 20.42 2.74
CA HIS A 189 -19.52 19.01 2.66
C HIS A 189 -18.43 18.78 1.60
N SER A 190 -18.59 19.32 0.38
CA SER A 190 -17.57 19.23 -0.67
C SER A 190 -16.20 19.75 -0.21
N ARG A 191 -16.17 20.90 0.48
CA ARG A 191 -14.92 21.50 0.98
C ARG A 191 -14.28 20.68 2.10
N LEU A 192 -15.08 20.03 2.95
CA LEU A 192 -14.56 19.13 3.98
C LEU A 192 -13.96 17.86 3.37
N LEU A 193 -14.62 17.27 2.36
CA LEU A 193 -14.05 16.15 1.60
C LEU A 193 -12.73 16.55 0.93
N GLN A 194 -12.67 17.75 0.32
CA GLN A 194 -11.41 18.29 -0.21
C GLN A 194 -10.33 18.39 0.85
N ALA A 195 -10.64 18.89 2.05
CA ALA A 195 -9.67 18.98 3.14
C ALA A 195 -9.17 17.60 3.59
N ILE A 196 -10.05 16.60 3.72
CA ILE A 196 -9.67 15.23 4.10
C ILE A 196 -8.77 14.61 3.03
N PHE A 197 -9.17 14.64 1.76
CA PHE A 197 -8.41 13.99 0.68
C PHE A 197 -7.16 14.79 0.27
N ALA A 198 -7.02 16.05 0.68
CA ALA A 198 -5.78 16.83 0.56
C ALA A 198 -4.83 16.64 1.75
N ASP A 199 -5.31 16.12 2.89
CA ASP A 199 -4.47 15.93 4.06
C ASP A 199 -3.39 14.86 3.83
N ARG A 200 -2.14 15.22 4.11
CA ARG A 200 -0.99 14.35 3.86
C ARG A 200 -1.03 13.07 4.69
N ASN A 201 -1.46 13.13 5.94
CA ASN A 201 -1.48 11.97 6.82
C ASN A 201 -2.61 11.00 6.42
N PHE A 202 -3.78 11.53 6.05
CA PHE A 202 -4.88 10.73 5.52
C PHE A 202 -4.49 10.03 4.22
N ARG A 203 -3.84 10.73 3.29
CA ARG A 203 -3.33 10.13 2.04
C ARG A 203 -2.28 9.06 2.29
N ARG A 204 -1.33 9.28 3.20
CA ARG A 204 -0.31 8.26 3.56
C ARG A 204 -0.94 7.01 4.19
N LEU A 205 -1.90 7.22 5.10
CA LEU A 205 -2.69 6.15 5.70
C LEU A 205 -3.40 5.34 4.61
N GLU A 206 -4.16 6.01 3.74
CA GLU A 206 -4.90 5.34 2.68
C GLU A 206 -3.95 4.60 1.72
N ALA A 207 -2.85 5.22 1.30
CA ALA A 207 -1.86 4.63 0.40
C ALA A 207 -1.26 3.34 0.97
N ALA A 208 -0.93 3.30 2.26
CA ALA A 208 -0.41 2.10 2.92
C ALA A 208 -1.44 0.95 2.93
N TRP A 209 -2.69 1.23 3.26
CA TRP A 209 -3.76 0.23 3.25
C TRP A 209 -4.10 -0.26 1.83
N ARG A 210 -4.11 0.63 0.84
CA ARG A 210 -4.25 0.26 -0.57
C ARG A 210 -3.06 -0.55 -1.10
N GLY A 211 -1.86 -0.27 -0.60
CA GLY A 211 -0.66 -1.08 -0.86
C GLY A 211 -0.78 -2.50 -0.31
N ALA A 212 -1.27 -2.63 0.94
CA ALA A 212 -1.56 -3.93 1.53
C ALA A 212 -2.65 -4.70 0.77
N GLU A 213 -3.72 -4.02 0.32
CA GLU A 213 -4.77 -4.58 -0.56
C GLU A 213 -4.19 -5.06 -1.91
N LEU A 214 -3.32 -4.25 -2.52
CA LEU A 214 -2.62 -4.61 -3.76
C LEU A 214 -1.78 -5.87 -3.59
N LEU A 215 -1.08 -6.03 -2.47
CA LEU A 215 -0.25 -7.21 -2.20
C LEU A 215 -1.12 -8.44 -1.92
N ALA A 216 -2.12 -8.31 -1.03
CA ALA A 216 -2.95 -9.42 -0.59
C ALA A 216 -3.74 -10.06 -1.75
N ARG A 217 -4.15 -9.28 -2.75
CA ARG A 217 -4.86 -9.80 -3.95
C ARG A 217 -3.98 -10.56 -4.94
N GLN A 218 -2.64 -10.57 -4.78
CA GLN A 218 -1.75 -11.25 -5.73
C GLN A 218 -1.76 -12.78 -5.59
N VAL A 219 -2.28 -13.29 -4.47
CA VAL A 219 -2.36 -14.72 -4.19
C VAL A 219 -3.82 -15.17 -4.27
N PRO A 220 -4.22 -15.88 -5.34
CA PRO A 220 -5.58 -16.39 -5.46
C PRO A 220 -5.89 -17.43 -4.38
N SER A 221 -7.16 -17.49 -3.96
CA SER A 221 -7.67 -18.57 -3.12
C SER A 221 -7.43 -19.93 -3.79
N GLY A 222 -6.73 -20.84 -3.11
CA GLY A 222 -6.42 -22.18 -3.64
C GLY A 222 -5.07 -22.31 -4.36
N ALA A 223 -4.22 -21.28 -4.36
CA ALA A 223 -2.83 -21.41 -4.77
C ALA A 223 -2.12 -22.50 -3.94
N THR A 224 -1.20 -23.24 -4.57
CA THR A 224 -0.43 -24.31 -3.90
C THR A 224 0.48 -23.77 -2.79
N THR A 225 0.90 -22.51 -2.92
CA THR A 225 1.71 -21.79 -1.94
C THR A 225 0.93 -20.59 -1.44
N SER A 226 0.95 -20.34 -0.14
CA SER A 226 0.31 -19.17 0.47
C SER A 226 1.35 -18.09 0.79
N VAL A 227 0.90 -16.83 0.71
CA VAL A 227 1.65 -15.68 1.22
C VAL A 227 0.93 -15.18 2.46
N ARG A 228 1.69 -14.92 3.53
CA ARG A 228 1.21 -14.29 4.76
C ARG A 228 1.82 -12.91 4.87
N LEU A 229 0.96 -11.91 5.03
CA LEU A 229 1.39 -10.53 5.22
C LEU A 229 1.30 -10.19 6.70
N THR A 230 2.36 -9.58 7.24
CA THR A 230 2.39 -9.07 8.63
C THR A 230 2.51 -7.55 8.58
N LEU A 231 1.56 -6.84 9.16
CA LEU A 231 1.50 -5.38 9.18
C LEU A 231 2.00 -4.85 10.51
N VAL A 232 2.89 -3.87 10.46
CA VAL A 232 3.36 -3.14 11.63
C VAL A 232 3.22 -1.64 11.36
N PRO A 233 2.37 -0.92 12.14
CA PRO A 233 2.24 0.53 12.02
C PRO A 233 3.54 1.24 12.38
N LEU A 234 3.95 2.17 11.51
CA LEU A 234 5.02 3.12 11.80
C LEU A 234 4.47 4.43 12.38
N PRO A 235 5.10 4.97 13.43
CA PRO A 235 4.74 6.28 13.95
C PRO A 235 5.16 7.38 12.96
N GLN A 236 4.56 8.57 13.09
CA GLN A 236 5.01 9.76 12.36
C GLN A 236 6.40 10.25 12.82
N GLY A 237 6.76 9.93 14.07
CA GLY A 237 7.98 10.35 14.75
C GLY A 237 9.19 9.47 14.42
N ASP A 238 9.89 9.01 15.45
CA ASP A 238 11.07 8.17 15.31
C ASP A 238 10.68 6.71 15.06
N SER A 239 11.13 6.15 13.94
CA SER A 239 10.87 4.75 13.59
C SER A 239 11.97 3.80 14.08
N LEU A 240 13.10 4.30 14.56
CA LEU A 240 14.24 3.47 14.98
C LEU A 240 13.86 2.44 16.08
N PRO A 241 13.11 2.82 17.14
CA PRO A 241 12.75 1.88 18.20
C PRO A 241 11.90 0.69 17.73
N VAL A 242 11.14 0.85 16.63
CA VAL A 242 10.32 -0.22 16.06
C VAL A 242 11.20 -1.34 15.51
N PHE A 243 12.34 -1.01 14.89
CA PHE A 243 13.27 -2.01 14.37
C PHE A 243 13.88 -2.85 15.50
N ASP A 244 14.28 -2.23 16.61
CA ASP A 244 14.90 -2.94 17.75
C ASP A 244 13.94 -3.96 18.39
N GLN A 245 12.67 -3.58 18.52
CA GLN A 245 11.64 -4.46 19.06
C GLN A 245 11.34 -5.64 18.13
N LEU A 246 11.22 -5.36 16.83
CA LEU A 246 10.92 -6.39 15.84
C LEU A 246 12.10 -7.35 15.64
N GLU A 247 13.34 -6.86 15.69
CA GLU A 247 14.52 -7.72 15.56
C GLU A 247 14.51 -8.80 16.65
N THR A 248 14.21 -8.39 17.89
CA THR A 248 14.07 -9.31 19.02
C THR A 248 12.86 -10.24 18.86
N ALA A 249 11.70 -9.70 18.47
CA ALA A 249 10.47 -10.47 18.37
C ALA A 249 10.47 -11.49 17.21
N LEU A 250 11.19 -11.19 16.13
CA LEU A 250 11.22 -11.99 14.91
C LEU A 250 12.43 -12.92 14.81
N ALA A 251 13.39 -12.85 15.73
CA ALA A 251 14.60 -13.68 15.69
C ALA A 251 14.33 -15.19 15.54
N GLY A 252 13.28 -15.71 16.19
CA GLY A 252 12.90 -17.12 16.10
C GLY A 252 12.06 -17.51 14.88
N SER A 253 11.53 -16.52 14.15
CA SER A 253 10.71 -16.74 12.96
C SER A 253 10.82 -15.52 12.02
N PRO A 254 12.01 -15.30 11.42
CA PRO A 254 12.24 -14.15 10.56
C PRO A 254 11.30 -14.21 9.34
N PRO A 255 10.89 -13.05 8.81
CA PRO A 255 10.13 -13.01 7.57
C PRO A 255 11.02 -13.39 6.39
N ASP A 256 10.43 -13.88 5.29
CA ASP A 256 11.19 -14.19 4.07
C ASP A 256 11.51 -12.92 3.24
N MET A 257 10.77 -11.83 3.49
CA MET A 257 11.02 -10.50 2.92
C MET A 257 10.37 -9.42 3.82
N ALA A 258 10.91 -8.22 3.79
CA ALA A 258 10.29 -7.05 4.41
C ALA A 258 10.13 -5.88 3.41
N LEU A 259 9.23 -4.96 3.72
CA LEU A 259 9.10 -3.67 3.03
C LEU A 259 8.93 -2.54 4.05
N LEU A 260 9.43 -1.36 3.66
CA LEU A 260 9.29 -0.10 4.38
C LEU A 260 8.48 0.87 3.52
N ASP A 261 7.45 1.52 4.07
CA ASP A 261 6.70 2.59 3.41
C ASP A 261 7.00 3.95 4.07
N LEU A 262 8.28 4.33 3.97
CA LEU A 262 8.81 5.60 4.45
C LEU A 262 9.80 6.14 3.41
N PRO A 263 9.41 7.11 2.56
CA PRO A 263 10.29 7.63 1.53
C PRO A 263 11.48 8.36 2.15
N LEU A 264 12.68 7.82 1.96
CA LEU A 264 13.92 8.32 2.54
C LEU A 264 14.55 9.41 1.67
N ALA A 265 15.06 10.47 2.29
CA ALA A 265 15.87 11.51 1.63
C ALA A 265 17.35 11.40 2.04
N ASN A 266 18.22 12.18 1.38
CA ASN A 266 19.65 12.24 1.73
C ASN A 266 19.88 13.22 2.91
N THR A 267 19.20 12.97 4.03
CA THR A 267 19.35 13.76 5.27
C THR A 267 20.02 12.92 6.36
N PRO A 268 20.69 13.52 7.36
CA PRO A 268 21.31 12.75 8.44
C PRO A 268 20.33 11.83 9.20
N ARG A 269 19.07 12.25 9.35
CA ARG A 269 18.01 11.46 9.98
C ARG A 269 17.65 10.25 9.13
N ASP A 270 17.30 10.47 7.88
CA ASP A 270 16.82 9.39 7.00
C ASP A 270 17.94 8.40 6.66
N MET A 271 19.19 8.87 6.56
CA MET A 271 20.33 7.99 6.40
C MET A 271 20.61 7.14 7.66
N ALA A 272 20.22 7.61 8.86
CA ALA A 272 20.28 6.79 10.07
C ALA A 272 19.17 5.72 10.07
N VAL A 273 17.99 6.05 9.55
CA VAL A 273 16.92 5.06 9.33
C VAL A 273 17.35 4.03 8.29
N LEU A 274 17.97 4.44 7.18
CA LEU A 274 18.49 3.52 6.15
C LEU A 274 19.54 2.56 6.73
N GLU A 275 20.46 3.08 7.53
CA GLU A 275 21.48 2.29 8.22
C GLU A 275 20.86 1.26 9.17
N ARG A 276 19.91 1.68 10.01
CA ARG A 276 19.23 0.75 10.92
C ARG A 276 18.40 -0.29 10.19
N ALA A 277 17.73 0.11 9.11
CA ALA A 277 16.98 -0.76 8.21
C ALA A 277 17.88 -1.81 7.56
N MET A 278 19.11 -1.43 7.17
CA MET A 278 20.12 -2.36 6.66
C MET A 278 20.53 -3.39 7.72
N ASP A 279 20.85 -2.92 8.93
CA ASP A 279 21.25 -3.78 10.04
C ASP A 279 20.13 -4.77 10.40
N PHE A 280 18.88 -4.29 10.40
CA PHE A 280 17.68 -5.10 10.63
C PHE A 280 17.50 -6.20 9.56
N ALA A 281 17.64 -5.83 8.28
CA ALA A 281 17.50 -6.76 7.16
C ALA A 281 18.62 -7.81 7.16
N GLU A 282 19.85 -7.41 7.52
CA GLU A 282 20.99 -8.30 7.67
C GLU A 282 20.81 -9.25 8.85
N ALA A 283 20.38 -8.76 10.01
CA ALA A 283 20.14 -9.58 11.20
C ALA A 283 19.06 -10.66 11.00
N LEU A 284 17.99 -10.31 10.28
CA LEU A 284 16.91 -11.26 9.96
C LEU A 284 17.20 -12.13 8.72
N LEU A 285 18.29 -11.84 7.99
CA LEU A 285 18.59 -12.46 6.69
C LEU A 285 17.38 -12.39 5.74
N ALA A 286 16.72 -11.23 5.72
CA ALA A 286 15.47 -10.99 5.01
C ALA A 286 15.62 -9.71 4.16
N PRO A 287 15.48 -9.79 2.82
CA PRO A 287 15.61 -8.61 1.99
C PRO A 287 14.55 -7.56 2.34
N LEU A 288 14.97 -6.31 2.50
CA LEU A 288 14.09 -5.19 2.85
C LEU A 288 14.01 -4.19 1.70
N VAL A 289 12.81 -4.01 1.14
CA VAL A 289 12.54 -3.00 0.10
C VAL A 289 12.35 -1.64 0.75
N VAL A 290 13.13 -0.64 0.33
CA VAL A 290 13.13 0.70 0.93
C VAL A 290 12.94 1.78 -0.13
N PRO A 291 11.91 2.65 -0.03
CA PRO A 291 11.68 3.68 -1.03
C PRO A 291 12.61 4.87 -0.79
N ILE A 292 13.23 5.36 -1.86
CA ILE A 292 13.90 6.66 -1.88
C ILE A 292 12.95 7.71 -2.45
N GLY A 293 12.86 8.87 -1.78
CA GLY A 293 12.05 10.00 -2.23
C GLY A 293 12.75 10.87 -3.27
N SER A 294 12.01 11.76 -3.93
CA SER A 294 12.55 12.77 -4.87
C SER A 294 13.70 13.57 -4.24
N ASN A 295 13.51 14.00 -2.99
CA ASN A 295 14.50 14.76 -2.23
C ASN A 295 15.81 14.00 -1.99
N PHE A 296 15.83 12.66 -2.11
CA PHE A 296 17.07 11.90 -2.10
C PHE A 296 18.01 12.31 -3.23
N LEU A 297 17.45 12.59 -4.41
CA LEU A 297 18.18 13.06 -5.60
C LEU A 297 18.30 14.60 -5.67
N GLY A 298 17.96 15.31 -4.59
CA GLY A 298 18.04 16.78 -4.54
C GLY A 298 17.00 17.50 -5.41
N ILE A 299 15.93 16.81 -5.81
CA ILE A 299 14.80 17.38 -6.58
C ILE A 299 13.55 17.48 -5.69
N ALA A 300 12.69 18.47 -5.94
CA ALA A 300 11.50 18.69 -5.11
C ALA A 300 10.44 17.58 -5.30
N ASP A 301 10.22 17.20 -6.54
CA ASP A 301 9.29 16.15 -6.95
C ASP A 301 9.80 15.38 -8.17
N TRP A 302 9.15 14.28 -8.51
CA TRP A 302 9.57 13.42 -9.62
C TRP A 302 9.42 14.06 -11.01
N GLY A 303 8.65 15.14 -11.15
CA GLY A 303 8.54 15.92 -12.38
C GLY A 303 9.86 16.60 -12.76
N GLU A 304 10.72 16.87 -11.79
CA GLU A 304 12.06 17.44 -12.00
C GLU A 304 13.13 16.40 -12.34
N LEU A 305 12.80 15.10 -12.43
CA LEU A 305 13.77 14.03 -12.71
C LEU A 305 14.53 14.22 -14.03
N GLY A 306 13.95 14.97 -14.99
CA GLY A 306 14.63 15.33 -16.24
C GLY A 306 15.86 16.24 -16.05
N SER A 307 15.94 16.96 -14.93
CA SER A 307 17.09 17.82 -14.59
C SER A 307 18.29 17.01 -14.07
N VAL A 308 18.02 15.82 -13.52
CA VAL A 308 19.04 14.91 -13.02
C VAL A 308 19.70 14.22 -14.21
N ARG A 309 20.98 14.48 -14.45
CA ARG A 309 21.67 13.95 -15.65
C ARG A 309 21.86 12.43 -15.57
N TYR A 310 22.80 11.98 -14.73
CA TYR A 310 23.22 10.59 -14.65
C TYR A 310 23.21 10.13 -13.19
N ILE A 311 22.30 9.22 -12.84
CA ILE A 311 22.03 8.82 -11.45
C ILE A 311 23.28 8.25 -10.77
N PRO A 312 24.02 7.27 -11.35
CA PRO A 312 25.21 6.73 -10.70
C PRO A 312 26.28 7.81 -10.45
N GLY A 313 26.51 8.70 -11.42
CA GLY A 313 27.48 9.79 -11.26
C GLY A 313 27.08 10.81 -10.21
N GLN A 314 25.78 11.05 -10.01
CA GLN A 314 25.30 11.90 -8.92
C GLN A 314 25.58 11.26 -7.56
N LEU A 315 25.33 9.96 -7.40
CA LEU A 315 25.57 9.25 -6.12
C LEU A 315 27.07 9.13 -5.77
N GLU A 316 27.96 9.46 -6.71
CA GLU A 316 29.40 9.61 -6.44
C GLU A 316 29.77 10.93 -5.76
N GLY A 317 28.85 11.90 -5.73
CA GLY A 317 29.05 13.22 -5.12
C GLY A 317 29.40 13.15 -3.62
N PRO A 318 30.11 14.17 -3.09
CA PRO A 318 30.46 14.24 -1.67
C PRO A 318 29.23 14.25 -0.74
N GLU A 319 28.10 14.80 -1.18
CA GLU A 319 26.83 14.82 -0.44
C GLU A 319 26.26 13.40 -0.22
N TYR A 320 26.66 12.42 -1.02
CA TYR A 320 26.26 11.01 -0.91
C TYR A 320 27.32 10.15 -0.20
N ALA A 321 28.29 10.75 0.52
CA ALA A 321 29.33 10.00 1.23
C ALA A 321 28.75 8.92 2.16
N ARG A 322 27.67 9.22 2.89
CA ARG A 322 27.03 8.24 3.78
C ARG A 322 26.36 7.10 3.00
N TRP A 323 25.71 7.39 1.88
CA TRP A 323 25.16 6.36 0.99
C TRP A 323 26.24 5.41 0.50
N LYS A 324 27.38 5.95 0.04
CA LYS A 324 28.52 5.14 -0.42
C LYS A 324 29.11 4.27 0.68
N THR A 325 29.25 4.80 1.89
CA THR A 325 29.70 4.02 3.04
C THR A 325 28.75 2.85 3.32
N LEU A 326 27.43 3.09 3.30
CA LEU A 326 26.45 2.03 3.49
C LEU A 326 26.49 1.01 2.35
N ALA A 327 26.59 1.45 1.09
CA ALA A 327 26.60 0.56 -0.08
C ALA A 327 27.82 -0.38 -0.12
N ALA A 328 28.91 0.00 0.55
CA ALA A 328 30.11 -0.82 0.69
C ALA A 328 30.04 -1.83 1.87
N ARG A 329 29.02 -1.73 2.75
CA ARG A 329 28.86 -2.65 3.88
C ARG A 329 28.25 -3.99 3.41
N PRO A 330 28.57 -5.12 4.07
CA PRO A 330 27.99 -6.42 3.74
C PRO A 330 26.44 -6.43 3.74
N GLY A 331 25.84 -5.70 4.69
CA GLY A 331 24.39 -5.51 4.80
C GLY A 331 23.70 -4.87 3.59
N ALA A 332 24.42 -4.16 2.72
CA ALA A 332 23.84 -3.51 1.54
C ALA A 332 23.16 -4.50 0.59
N GLY A 333 23.63 -5.75 0.57
CA GLY A 333 22.99 -6.81 -0.20
C GLY A 333 21.62 -7.23 0.34
N TRP A 334 21.24 -6.85 1.56
CA TRP A 334 19.91 -7.11 2.12
C TRP A 334 18.95 -5.93 1.93
N LEU A 335 19.44 -4.78 1.46
CA LEU A 335 18.59 -3.66 1.09
C LEU A 335 18.28 -3.66 -0.41
N ALA A 336 17.02 -3.38 -0.71
CA ALA A 336 16.48 -3.23 -2.06
C ALA A 336 15.86 -1.83 -2.21
N PRO A 337 16.69 -0.78 -2.42
CA PRO A 337 16.20 0.58 -2.64
C PRO A 337 15.29 0.64 -3.87
N CYS A 338 14.17 1.35 -3.80
CA CYS A 338 13.21 1.47 -4.90
C CYS A 338 12.74 2.92 -5.09
N VAL A 339 12.17 3.21 -6.27
CA VAL A 339 11.81 4.57 -6.65
C VAL A 339 10.38 4.71 -7.20
N GLY A 340 9.74 5.81 -6.83
CA GLY A 340 8.39 6.18 -7.28
C GLY A 340 7.28 5.39 -6.57
N GLY A 341 6.14 5.30 -7.24
CA GLY A 341 4.95 4.63 -6.75
C GLY A 341 4.09 4.05 -7.84
N VAL A 342 3.14 3.22 -7.42
CA VAL A 342 2.05 2.70 -8.24
C VAL A 342 0.75 3.42 -7.87
N LEU A 343 -0.13 3.64 -8.83
CA LEU A 343 -1.42 4.26 -8.56
C LEU A 343 -2.25 3.29 -7.70
N ALA A 344 -2.60 3.71 -6.49
CA ALA A 344 -3.32 2.88 -5.53
C ALA A 344 -4.80 2.72 -5.91
N ARG A 345 -5.42 3.80 -6.41
CA ARG A 345 -6.81 3.82 -6.89
C ARG A 345 -7.02 4.97 -7.88
N PRO A 346 -8.08 4.92 -8.70
CA PRO A 346 -8.52 6.09 -9.48
C PRO A 346 -8.87 7.28 -8.57
N LEU A 347 -8.81 8.47 -9.15
CA LEU A 347 -9.26 9.70 -8.49
C LEU A 347 -10.75 9.60 -8.15
N HIS A 348 -11.13 10.11 -7.00
CA HIS A 348 -12.54 10.32 -6.72
C HIS A 348 -13.10 11.42 -7.63
N ARG A 349 -14.08 11.04 -8.44
CA ARG A 349 -14.83 11.94 -9.32
C ARG A 349 -16.30 11.94 -8.92
N PRO A 350 -17.07 12.99 -9.25
CA PRO A 350 -18.52 12.96 -9.05
C PRO A 350 -19.15 11.80 -9.84
N GLU A 351 -19.77 10.83 -9.16
CA GLU A 351 -20.46 9.70 -9.80
C GLU A 351 -21.93 10.04 -10.14
N PRO A 352 -22.48 9.54 -11.27
CA PRO A 352 -23.90 9.65 -11.56
C PRO A 352 -24.73 8.88 -10.52
N GLY A 353 -25.62 9.56 -9.79
CA GLY A 353 -26.39 9.01 -8.67
C GLY A 353 -25.92 9.48 -7.29
N PHE A 354 -24.74 10.08 -7.20
CA PHE A 354 -24.23 10.83 -6.05
C PHE A 354 -24.42 12.35 -6.27
N ALA A 355 -25.64 12.74 -6.66
CA ALA A 355 -25.98 14.14 -6.92
C ALA A 355 -25.88 14.97 -5.63
N GLY A 356 -25.07 16.05 -5.67
CA GLY A 356 -24.96 17.04 -4.60
C GLY A 356 -23.57 17.21 -3.97
N GLN A 357 -22.58 16.35 -4.26
CA GLN A 357 -21.33 16.37 -3.51
C GLN A 357 -20.14 17.10 -4.14
N GLY A 358 -20.24 17.60 -5.38
CA GLY A 358 -19.32 18.59 -5.98
C GLY A 358 -17.80 18.33 -5.83
N PHE A 359 -17.41 17.11 -5.45
CA PHE A 359 -16.06 16.78 -5.02
C PHE A 359 -15.35 16.08 -6.17
N SER A 360 -14.24 16.67 -6.58
CA SER A 360 -13.25 16.01 -7.42
C SER A 360 -11.93 16.08 -6.65
N GLU A 361 -11.30 14.93 -6.50
CA GLU A 361 -9.94 14.87 -5.97
C GLU A 361 -8.97 15.48 -6.97
N ALA A 362 -7.99 16.22 -6.47
CA ALA A 362 -7.04 16.97 -7.30
C ALA A 362 -5.82 16.12 -7.70
N GLU A 363 -5.31 15.30 -6.77
CA GLU A 363 -4.02 14.62 -6.91
C GLU A 363 -4.16 13.10 -6.84
N PRO A 364 -3.43 12.34 -7.67
CA PRO A 364 -3.44 10.88 -7.61
C PRO A 364 -2.90 10.34 -6.29
N LEU A 365 -3.49 9.24 -5.80
CA LEU A 365 -3.01 8.54 -4.62
C LEU A 365 -1.95 7.51 -5.01
N TRP A 366 -0.69 7.79 -4.69
CA TRP A 366 0.42 6.90 -4.96
C TRP A 366 0.71 6.00 -3.76
N ALA A 367 0.72 4.68 -3.97
CA ALA A 367 1.35 3.74 -3.05
C ALA A 367 2.82 3.58 -3.42
N SER A 368 3.71 3.54 -2.43
CA SER A 368 5.15 3.35 -2.62
C SER A 368 5.48 2.18 -3.56
N ALA A 369 6.51 2.33 -4.39
CA ALA A 369 7.01 1.24 -5.22
C ALA A 369 7.42 0.00 -4.41
N ALA A 370 7.70 0.15 -3.11
CA ALA A 370 7.93 -0.97 -2.21
C ALA A 370 6.74 -1.94 -2.19
N TRP A 371 5.50 -1.42 -2.16
CA TRP A 371 4.29 -2.22 -2.27
C TRP A 371 4.20 -2.94 -3.62
N GLY A 372 4.51 -2.25 -4.72
CA GLY A 372 4.49 -2.85 -6.06
C GLY A 372 5.51 -3.98 -6.22
N LEU A 373 6.73 -3.80 -5.72
CA LEU A 373 7.78 -4.82 -5.76
C LEU A 373 7.44 -6.03 -4.90
N SER A 374 6.95 -5.81 -3.67
CA SER A 374 6.53 -6.92 -2.81
C SER A 374 5.29 -7.64 -3.35
N ALA A 375 4.38 -6.94 -4.02
CA ALA A 375 3.27 -7.55 -4.75
C ALA A 375 3.76 -8.42 -5.93
N LEU A 376 4.79 -7.98 -6.68
CA LEU A 376 5.42 -8.80 -7.72
C LEU A 376 6.11 -10.04 -7.14
N CYS A 377 6.75 -9.95 -5.96
CA CYS A 377 7.26 -11.11 -5.24
C CYS A 377 6.14 -12.08 -4.87
N ALA A 378 5.04 -11.59 -4.28
CA ALA A 378 3.88 -12.41 -3.93
C ALA A 378 3.27 -13.09 -5.18
N LYS A 379 3.17 -12.37 -6.29
CA LYS A 379 2.72 -12.90 -7.59
C LYS A 379 3.66 -13.98 -8.11
N SER A 380 4.98 -13.78 -8.01
CA SER A 380 5.98 -14.79 -8.37
C SER A 380 5.81 -16.06 -7.55
N VAL A 381 5.58 -15.94 -6.24
CA VAL A 381 5.29 -17.09 -5.37
C VAL A 381 4.01 -17.81 -5.79
N ALA A 382 2.93 -17.05 -6.06
CA ALA A 382 1.66 -17.64 -6.49
C ALA A 382 1.76 -18.39 -7.83
N VAL A 383 2.59 -17.91 -8.77
CA VAL A 383 2.74 -18.50 -10.11
C VAL A 383 3.78 -19.61 -10.15
N HIS A 384 4.92 -19.42 -9.48
CA HIS A 384 6.11 -20.28 -9.62
C HIS A 384 6.48 -21.05 -8.34
N GLY A 385 5.80 -20.82 -7.21
CA GLY A 385 6.13 -21.40 -5.92
C GLY A 385 7.36 -20.77 -5.24
N ARG A 386 7.92 -19.71 -5.82
CA ARG A 386 9.11 -18.99 -5.31
C ARG A 386 9.15 -17.53 -5.75
N PRO A 387 9.81 -16.62 -5.00
CA PRO A 387 9.85 -15.19 -5.31
C PRO A 387 10.96 -14.81 -6.32
N THR A 388 11.83 -15.74 -6.73
CA THR A 388 13.04 -15.46 -7.53
C THR A 388 12.77 -15.06 -8.99
N ARG A 389 11.51 -15.10 -9.42
CA ARG A 389 11.06 -14.74 -10.79
C ARG A 389 10.29 -13.42 -10.84
N LEU A 390 10.41 -12.58 -9.81
CA LEU A 390 9.71 -11.29 -9.70
C LEU A 390 9.91 -10.33 -10.88
N ASP A 391 11.04 -10.43 -11.60
CA ASP A 391 11.38 -9.60 -12.77
C ASP A 391 11.20 -10.34 -14.11
N GLU A 392 10.57 -11.52 -14.11
CA GLU A 392 10.26 -12.29 -15.31
C GLU A 392 8.97 -11.77 -15.98
N ARG A 393 9.11 -10.68 -16.75
CA ARG A 393 8.01 -9.97 -17.42
C ARG A 393 7.02 -10.85 -18.18
N GLY A 394 7.44 -12.01 -18.70
CA GLY A 394 6.56 -12.92 -19.45
C GLY A 394 5.57 -13.70 -18.59
N SER A 395 5.80 -13.81 -17.28
CA SER A 395 4.97 -14.61 -16.37
C SER A 395 4.56 -13.87 -15.09
N VAL A 396 5.28 -12.80 -14.72
CA VAL A 396 5.01 -12.00 -13.52
C VAL A 396 4.81 -10.54 -13.90
N SER A 397 3.58 -10.06 -13.69
CA SER A 397 3.22 -8.64 -13.77
C SER A 397 2.02 -8.35 -12.84
N LEU A 398 1.91 -7.10 -12.40
CA LEU A 398 0.69 -6.60 -11.77
C LEU A 398 -0.25 -6.17 -12.89
N GLU A 399 -1.41 -6.79 -12.97
CA GLU A 399 -2.42 -6.55 -14.01
C GLU A 399 -3.58 -5.70 -13.45
N GLN A 400 -4.37 -5.09 -14.34
CA GLN A 400 -5.54 -4.29 -13.99
C GLN A 400 -5.20 -3.13 -13.02
N MET A 401 -4.01 -2.56 -13.18
CA MET A 401 -3.60 -1.39 -12.41
C MET A 401 -4.40 -0.17 -12.86
N PRO A 402 -4.88 0.68 -11.94
CA PRO A 402 -5.54 1.92 -12.33
C PRO A 402 -4.55 2.81 -13.09
N LEU A 403 -5.09 3.64 -13.99
CA LEU A 403 -4.32 4.57 -14.79
C LEU A 403 -4.63 6.01 -14.39
N THR A 404 -3.63 6.88 -14.44
CA THR A 404 -3.84 8.32 -14.32
C THR A 404 -4.66 8.85 -15.47
N ASP A 405 -5.38 9.95 -15.22
CA ASP A 405 -6.06 10.69 -16.27
C ASP A 405 -5.06 11.45 -17.17
N GLY A 406 -5.53 11.89 -18.34
CA GLY A 406 -4.77 12.76 -19.25
C GLY A 406 -4.22 12.05 -20.49
N PRO A 407 -3.40 12.74 -21.29
CA PRO A 407 -2.97 12.29 -22.62
C PRO A 407 -1.97 11.12 -22.59
N ARG A 408 -1.33 10.88 -21.44
CA ARG A 408 -0.39 9.76 -21.24
C ARG A 408 -0.73 9.00 -19.96
N PRO A 409 -1.82 8.20 -19.96
CA PRO A 409 -2.21 7.41 -18.81
C PRO A 409 -1.10 6.45 -18.39
N SER A 410 -0.83 6.40 -17.08
CA SER A 410 0.21 5.56 -16.49
C SER A 410 -0.27 4.97 -15.17
N PRO A 411 0.08 3.71 -14.85
CA PRO A 411 -0.09 3.16 -13.51
C PRO A 411 1.06 3.54 -12.56
N LEU A 412 2.12 4.18 -13.07
CA LEU A 412 3.31 4.58 -12.32
C LEU A 412 3.39 6.09 -12.13
N GLU A 413 3.82 6.50 -10.93
CA GLU A 413 4.12 7.89 -10.56
C GLU A 413 5.24 8.47 -11.43
N VAL A 414 6.23 7.63 -11.74
CA VAL A 414 7.42 8.01 -12.51
C VAL A 414 7.53 7.09 -13.73
N PRO A 415 6.97 7.48 -14.89
CA PRO A 415 7.12 6.72 -16.12
C PRO A 415 8.56 6.86 -16.65
N LEU A 416 9.31 5.75 -16.67
CA LEU A 416 10.74 5.75 -17.02
C LEU A 416 11.01 5.16 -18.40
N GLY A 417 11.89 5.82 -19.17
CA GLY A 417 12.47 5.27 -20.40
C GLY A 417 13.60 4.27 -20.12
N LEU A 418 13.97 3.47 -21.14
CA LEU A 418 14.96 2.39 -21.01
C LEU A 418 16.31 2.84 -20.44
N GLU A 419 16.81 4.00 -20.85
CA GLU A 419 18.07 4.55 -20.36
C GLU A 419 17.99 4.86 -18.86
N ARG A 420 16.89 5.47 -18.41
CA ARG A 420 16.70 5.81 -16.99
C ARG A 420 16.50 4.57 -16.13
N LEU A 421 15.82 3.55 -16.65
CA LEU A 421 15.72 2.25 -15.99
C LEU A 421 17.11 1.63 -15.76
N ALA A 422 17.98 1.71 -16.78
CA ALA A 422 19.35 1.22 -16.68
C ALA A 422 20.20 2.04 -15.69
N ASP A 423 20.02 3.36 -15.63
CA ASP A 423 20.71 4.23 -14.68
C ASP A 423 20.37 3.89 -13.23
N PHE A 424 19.08 3.77 -12.89
CA PHE A 424 18.67 3.38 -11.53
C PHE A 424 19.21 2.00 -11.16
N LYS A 425 19.10 1.03 -12.08
CA LYS A 425 19.63 -0.32 -11.86
C LYS A 425 21.13 -0.31 -11.58
N ARG A 426 21.91 0.47 -12.32
CA ARG A 426 23.37 0.63 -12.10
C ARG A 426 23.68 1.30 -10.77
N ALA A 427 22.78 2.15 -10.27
CA ALA A 427 22.89 2.81 -8.99
C ALA A 427 22.43 1.94 -7.80
N GLY A 428 22.08 0.66 -8.01
CA GLY A 428 21.57 -0.21 -6.95
C GLY A 428 20.14 0.15 -6.50
N ILE A 429 19.37 0.81 -7.36
CA ILE A 429 17.99 1.23 -7.10
C ILE A 429 17.07 0.52 -8.09
N LEU A 430 15.95 -0.02 -7.60
CA LEU A 430 14.94 -0.76 -8.33
C LEU A 430 13.83 0.17 -8.84
N PRO A 431 13.73 0.39 -10.16
CA PRO A 431 12.57 1.00 -10.75
C PRO A 431 11.49 -0.03 -11.09
N LEU A 432 10.23 0.40 -10.99
CA LEU A 432 9.11 -0.25 -11.66
C LEU A 432 9.01 0.29 -13.10
N ALA A 433 8.46 -0.53 -13.99
CA ALA A 433 8.23 -0.17 -15.38
C ALA A 433 6.84 -0.59 -15.83
N ALA A 434 6.30 0.18 -16.77
CA ALA A 434 5.00 -0.06 -17.38
C ALA A 434 5.09 0.25 -18.88
N THR A 435 4.27 -0.42 -19.67
CA THR A 435 4.14 -0.07 -21.09
C THR A 435 3.22 1.14 -21.20
N PRO A 436 3.57 2.20 -21.96
CA PRO A 436 2.74 3.39 -22.07
C PRO A 436 1.29 3.07 -22.44
N GLY A 437 0.32 3.62 -21.68
CA GLY A 437 -1.11 3.39 -21.87
C GLY A 437 -1.61 1.98 -21.53
N ARG A 438 -0.78 1.13 -20.90
CA ARG A 438 -1.18 -0.19 -20.41
C ARG A 438 -1.25 -0.20 -18.89
N ASP A 439 -2.12 -1.04 -18.38
CA ASP A 439 -2.44 -1.29 -16.97
C ASP A 439 -1.55 -2.39 -16.35
N GLN A 440 -0.37 -2.62 -16.92
CA GLN A 440 0.58 -3.64 -16.47
C GLN A 440 1.85 -3.02 -15.93
N VAL A 441 2.23 -3.45 -14.72
CA VAL A 441 3.46 -3.04 -14.03
C VAL A 441 4.37 -4.26 -13.83
N PHE A 442 5.66 -4.07 -14.08
CA PHE A 442 6.71 -5.09 -13.92
C PHE A 442 7.96 -4.50 -13.26
N ALA A 443 8.76 -5.34 -12.61
CA ALA A 443 10.06 -4.94 -12.07
C ALA A 443 11.08 -4.83 -13.22
N ALA A 444 11.82 -3.73 -13.28
CA ALA A 444 12.83 -3.51 -14.32
C ALA A 444 14.24 -3.96 -13.86
N GLY A 445 14.34 -5.26 -13.57
CA GLY A 445 15.57 -5.93 -13.15
C GLY A 445 15.80 -5.86 -11.64
N ALA A 446 15.86 -7.02 -10.98
CA ALA A 446 15.87 -7.09 -9.53
C ALA A 446 17.29 -6.97 -8.92
N VAL A 447 17.68 -5.79 -8.45
CA VAL A 447 19.00 -5.50 -7.83
C VAL A 447 18.90 -5.07 -6.36
N THR A 448 19.98 -5.25 -5.61
CA THR A 448 20.16 -4.75 -4.24
C THR A 448 21.08 -3.53 -4.21
N MET A 449 21.21 -2.88 -3.04
CA MET A 449 22.01 -1.65 -2.89
C MET A 449 23.49 -1.86 -3.25
N ASP A 450 24.02 -3.07 -3.04
CA ASP A 450 25.37 -3.49 -3.46
C ASP A 450 25.50 -3.78 -4.98
N GLY A 451 24.42 -3.62 -5.75
CA GLY A 451 24.35 -3.97 -7.18
C GLY A 451 24.18 -5.46 -7.46
N GLY A 452 24.12 -6.30 -6.42
CA GLY A 452 23.89 -7.73 -6.50
C GLY A 452 22.46 -8.09 -6.93
N PRO A 453 22.20 -9.35 -7.29
CA PRO A 453 20.86 -9.80 -7.68
C PRO A 453 19.95 -10.04 -6.47
N LEU A 454 18.83 -9.32 -6.38
CA LEU A 454 17.85 -9.47 -5.28
C LEU A 454 17.31 -10.91 -5.18
N LYS A 455 17.13 -11.59 -6.31
CA LYS A 455 16.71 -12.99 -6.38
C LYS A 455 17.66 -13.96 -5.65
N PHE A 456 18.96 -13.66 -5.59
CA PHE A 456 19.91 -14.45 -4.80
C PHE A 456 19.63 -14.29 -3.29
N ARG A 457 19.34 -13.07 -2.85
CA ARG A 457 19.06 -12.75 -1.44
C ARG A 457 17.72 -13.31 -0.99
N LEU A 458 16.71 -13.25 -1.86
CA LEU A 458 15.43 -13.93 -1.65
C LEU A 458 15.59 -15.45 -1.51
N PHE A 459 16.40 -16.08 -2.37
CA PHE A 459 16.69 -17.51 -2.25
C PHE A 459 17.42 -17.84 -0.95
N LEU A 460 18.42 -17.02 -0.57
CA LEU A 460 19.16 -17.22 0.67
C LEU A 460 18.26 -17.11 1.89
N SER A 461 17.37 -16.12 1.93
CA SER A 461 16.37 -15.94 3.00
C SER A 461 15.45 -17.16 3.15
N LEU A 462 14.97 -17.70 2.02
CA LEU A 462 14.16 -18.91 2.00
C LEU A 462 14.92 -20.13 2.57
N LEU A 463 16.17 -20.30 2.15
CA LEU A 463 17.02 -21.40 2.60
C LEU A 463 17.36 -21.29 4.10
N THR A 464 17.75 -20.11 4.57
CA THR A 464 18.07 -19.89 5.99
C THR A 464 16.83 -20.04 6.87
N GLY A 465 15.67 -19.49 6.45
CA GLY A 465 14.40 -19.68 7.14
C GLY A 465 13.98 -21.15 7.19
N PHE A 466 14.23 -21.94 6.14
CA PHE A 466 14.04 -23.39 6.16
C PHE A 466 14.94 -24.07 7.19
N LEU A 467 16.23 -23.74 7.23
CA LEU A 467 17.20 -24.32 8.18
C LEU A 467 16.83 -23.99 9.63
N ILE A 468 16.47 -22.75 9.94
CA ILE A 468 16.02 -22.31 11.28
C ILE A 468 14.79 -23.09 11.72
N ARG A 469 13.77 -23.20 10.86
CA ARG A 469 12.56 -23.98 11.19
C ARG A 469 12.89 -25.46 11.41
N MET A 470 13.79 -26.01 10.61
CA MET A 470 14.17 -27.42 10.72
C MET A 470 14.97 -27.69 12.00
N SER A 471 15.91 -26.83 12.39
CA SER A 471 16.67 -26.95 13.63
C SER A 471 15.79 -26.76 14.86
N ALA A 472 14.78 -25.89 14.79
CA ALA A 472 13.86 -25.65 15.90
C ALA A 472 12.81 -26.77 16.08
N THR A 473 12.24 -27.30 15.00
CA THR A 473 11.04 -28.17 15.09
C THR A 473 11.29 -29.64 14.72
N ARG A 474 12.36 -29.92 13.97
CA ARG A 474 12.62 -31.25 13.40
C ARG A 474 14.04 -31.76 13.67
N ARG A 475 14.73 -31.20 14.67
CA ARG A 475 16.09 -31.63 15.06
C ARG A 475 16.19 -33.13 15.33
N GLY A 476 15.17 -33.71 15.96
CA GLY A 476 15.12 -35.15 16.26
C GLY A 476 14.90 -36.07 15.04
N GLU A 477 14.53 -35.51 13.88
CA GLU A 477 14.44 -36.28 12.62
C GLU A 477 15.81 -36.47 11.95
N ILE A 478 16.82 -35.69 12.35
CA ILE A 478 18.19 -35.71 11.82
C ILE A 478 19.04 -36.66 12.67
N LYS A 479 19.56 -37.73 12.05
CA LYS A 479 20.42 -38.72 12.71
C LYS A 479 21.88 -38.55 12.29
N ASP A 480 22.11 -38.38 10.99
CA ASP A 480 23.40 -38.03 10.41
C ASP A 480 23.33 -36.59 9.93
N LEU A 481 23.98 -35.68 10.67
CA LEU A 481 23.81 -34.24 10.46
C LEU A 481 24.22 -33.80 9.06
N GLU A 482 25.29 -34.35 8.49
CA GLU A 482 25.74 -33.96 7.15
C GLU A 482 24.82 -34.55 6.08
N THR A 483 24.56 -35.86 6.15
CA THR A 483 23.83 -36.59 5.10
C THR A 483 22.35 -36.25 5.08
N ASP A 484 21.69 -36.27 6.24
CA ASP A 484 20.25 -36.03 6.33
C ASP A 484 19.94 -34.56 6.02
N LEU A 485 20.79 -33.62 6.44
CA LEU A 485 20.62 -32.20 6.13
C LEU A 485 20.87 -31.90 4.66
N ALA A 486 21.91 -32.49 4.04
CA ALA A 486 22.12 -32.35 2.60
C ALA A 486 20.91 -32.88 1.81
N GLN A 487 20.34 -34.02 2.22
CA GLN A 487 19.12 -34.55 1.62
C GLN A 487 17.93 -33.59 1.82
N ALA A 488 17.76 -33.05 3.02
CA ALA A 488 16.69 -32.10 3.34
C ALA A 488 16.78 -30.82 2.51
N ILE A 489 17.96 -30.22 2.40
CA ILE A 489 18.21 -29.03 1.57
C ILE A 489 17.91 -29.33 0.10
N ALA A 490 18.36 -30.47 -0.43
CA ALA A 490 18.09 -30.85 -1.82
C ALA A 490 16.59 -31.01 -2.10
N LEU A 491 15.86 -31.68 -1.21
CA LEU A 491 14.39 -31.84 -1.30
C LEU A 491 13.68 -30.49 -1.17
N TYR A 492 14.19 -29.57 -0.34
CA TYR A 492 13.63 -28.24 -0.19
C TYR A 492 13.78 -27.42 -1.48
N ILE A 493 14.98 -27.40 -2.06
CA ILE A 493 15.24 -26.72 -3.34
C ILE A 493 14.34 -27.30 -4.45
N GLN A 494 14.15 -28.62 -4.48
CA GLN A 494 13.21 -29.27 -5.41
C GLN A 494 11.76 -28.85 -5.17
N SER A 495 11.35 -28.67 -3.91
CA SER A 495 10.00 -28.21 -3.57
C SER A 495 9.71 -26.79 -4.07
N LEU A 496 10.75 -25.96 -4.23
CA LEU A 496 10.67 -24.64 -4.87
C LEU A 496 10.59 -24.71 -6.40
N GLY A 497 10.62 -25.92 -6.99
CA GLY A 497 10.62 -26.12 -8.45
C GLY A 497 11.98 -25.86 -9.11
N LEU A 498 13.08 -25.96 -8.35
CA LEU A 498 14.45 -25.83 -8.84
C LEU A 498 15.15 -27.21 -8.90
N PRO A 499 16.16 -27.39 -9.78
CA PRO A 499 16.92 -28.64 -9.80
C PRO A 499 17.70 -28.81 -8.50
N ALA A 500 17.80 -30.06 -8.01
CA ALA A 500 18.68 -30.35 -6.87
C ALA A 500 20.15 -30.09 -7.27
N PRO A 501 20.93 -29.40 -6.43
CA PRO A 501 22.35 -29.18 -6.71
C PRO A 501 23.10 -30.52 -6.63
N HIS A 502 23.79 -30.89 -7.71
CA HIS A 502 24.57 -32.13 -7.76
C HIS A 502 25.81 -32.09 -6.86
N ASP A 503 26.27 -30.90 -6.51
CA ASP A 503 27.51 -30.65 -5.81
C ASP A 503 27.28 -30.15 -4.36
N LEU A 504 26.04 -30.25 -3.85
CA LEU A 504 25.67 -29.86 -2.50
C LEU A 504 26.51 -30.64 -1.47
N SER A 505 27.17 -29.91 -0.58
CA SER A 505 27.93 -30.46 0.55
C SER A 505 27.57 -29.74 1.84
N VAL A 506 27.44 -30.51 2.92
CA VAL A 506 27.32 -30.02 4.29
C VAL A 506 28.50 -30.59 5.06
N ALA A 507 29.29 -29.75 5.70
CA ALA A 507 30.38 -30.17 6.58
C ALA A 507 30.11 -29.68 8.00
N ALA A 508 30.06 -30.60 8.96
CA ALA A 508 29.85 -30.29 10.36
C ALA A 508 31.18 -30.19 11.10
N HIS A 509 31.33 -29.14 11.90
CA HIS A 509 32.51 -28.90 12.72
C HIS A 509 32.25 -29.27 14.18
N GLY A 510 33.30 -29.28 15.00
CA GLY A 510 33.18 -29.53 16.44
C GLY A 510 32.22 -28.56 17.12
N GLU A 511 31.47 -29.05 18.11
CA GLU A 511 30.46 -28.27 18.84
C GLU A 511 31.09 -27.01 19.48
N HIS A 512 30.43 -25.86 19.31
CA HIS A 512 30.89 -24.57 19.82
C HIS A 512 29.68 -23.76 20.30
N ASP A 513 29.75 -23.21 21.51
CA ASP A 513 28.67 -22.42 22.14
C ASP A 513 27.27 -23.07 22.10
N GLY A 514 27.20 -24.40 22.25
CA GLY A 514 25.94 -25.15 22.31
C GLY A 514 25.24 -25.35 20.96
N GLY A 515 25.93 -25.07 19.85
CA GLY A 515 25.50 -25.38 18.49
C GLY A 515 26.57 -26.15 17.72
N THR A 516 26.18 -26.78 16.61
CA THR A 516 27.12 -27.41 15.68
C THR A 516 27.34 -26.49 14.48
N PRO A 517 28.53 -25.87 14.30
CA PRO A 517 28.80 -25.05 13.14
C PRO A 517 28.83 -25.89 11.86
N LEU A 518 28.15 -25.43 10.82
CA LEU A 518 28.05 -26.08 9.53
C LEU A 518 28.59 -25.18 8.43
N ASP A 519 29.37 -25.75 7.51
CA ASP A 519 29.66 -25.14 6.21
C ASP A 519 28.81 -25.80 5.13
N ILE A 520 27.92 -25.03 4.52
CA ILE A 520 27.04 -25.49 3.46
C ILE A 520 27.52 -24.89 2.15
N SER A 521 27.75 -25.73 1.14
CA SER A 521 28.23 -25.29 -0.18
C SER A 521 27.46 -25.93 -1.32
N LEU A 522 27.06 -25.14 -2.33
CA LEU A 522 26.33 -25.62 -3.49
C LEU A 522 26.48 -24.68 -4.69
N THR A 523 26.32 -25.22 -5.91
CA THR A 523 26.12 -24.39 -7.10
C THR A 523 24.64 -24.05 -7.27
N LEU A 524 24.32 -22.76 -7.35
CA LEU A 524 22.95 -22.29 -7.50
C LEU A 524 22.47 -22.38 -8.95
N ALA A 525 21.16 -22.52 -9.14
CA ALA A 525 20.56 -22.49 -10.47
C ALA A 525 20.87 -21.17 -11.18
N PRO A 526 21.10 -21.16 -12.52
CA PRO A 526 21.37 -19.93 -13.28
C PRO A 526 20.27 -18.87 -13.16
N GLU A 527 19.05 -19.30 -12.86
CA GLU A 527 17.94 -18.41 -12.53
C GLU A 527 18.28 -17.52 -11.33
N ILE A 528 18.86 -18.07 -10.27
CA ILE A 528 19.17 -17.37 -9.01
C ILE A 528 20.47 -16.58 -9.17
N LEU A 529 21.53 -17.25 -9.62
CA LEU A 529 22.85 -16.64 -9.78
C LEU A 529 23.46 -17.07 -11.12
N SER A 530 23.63 -16.13 -12.04
CA SER A 530 24.07 -16.42 -13.42
C SER A 530 25.55 -16.81 -13.55
N SER A 531 26.37 -16.57 -12.53
CA SER A 531 27.82 -16.83 -12.59
C SER A 531 28.18 -18.31 -12.62
N GLY A 532 27.26 -19.20 -12.20
CA GLY A 532 27.53 -20.64 -12.06
C GLY A 532 28.60 -20.95 -11.00
N GLN A 533 28.94 -19.97 -10.15
CA GLN A 533 29.92 -20.15 -9.10
C GLN A 533 29.32 -20.92 -7.93
N ARG A 534 30.15 -21.79 -7.33
CA ARG A 534 29.83 -22.44 -6.07
C ARG A 534 29.75 -21.39 -4.97
N PHE A 535 28.63 -21.38 -4.26
CA PHE A 535 28.38 -20.51 -3.12
C PHE A 535 28.52 -21.31 -1.82
N SER A 536 29.09 -20.69 -0.79
CA SER A 536 29.31 -21.28 0.53
C SER A 536 28.85 -20.33 1.63
N PHE A 537 28.22 -20.85 2.67
CA PHE A 537 27.82 -20.08 3.85
C PHE A 537 27.84 -20.94 5.12
N GLY A 538 28.06 -20.28 6.25
CA GLY A 538 28.02 -20.89 7.56
C GLY A 538 26.62 -20.90 8.16
N PHE A 539 26.27 -21.93 8.92
CA PHE A 539 25.04 -22.00 9.72
C PHE A 539 25.32 -22.69 11.07
N SER A 540 24.75 -22.19 12.16
CA SER A 540 24.86 -22.84 13.48
C SER A 540 23.63 -23.70 13.74
N TRP A 541 23.80 -25.02 13.80
CA TRP A 541 22.71 -26.00 13.92
C TRP A 541 22.24 -26.28 15.35
#